data_AF-A0AAW2RPA9-F1
#
_entry.id   AF-A0AAW2RPA9-F1
#
_cell.length_a   1.000
_cell.length_b   1.000
_cell.length_c   1.000
_cell.angle_alpha   90.00
_cell.angle_beta   90.00
_cell.angle_gamma   90.00
#
_symmetry.space_group_name_H-M   'P 1'
#
loop_
_entity.id
_entity.type
_entity.pdbx_description
1 polymer ?
#
loop_
_entity_poly.entity_id
_entity_poly.type
_entity_poly.pdbx_seq_one_letter_code
_entity_poly.pdbx_strand_id
1 'polypeptide(L)'
;MGHWGSLESPFYEISERSTGLRLLYLSPGRDEYYMLAAGNSLALNQDIQEEQVVPARYRQEFLTIAWERAVPLSRSEKCIVGTGLERQAALDSGALALAERGGKIVYIDTDKILFSGNGDTLSIPLVMYQRSNKNTCMHQKPQVQRGYNFEDAVLISERLVYEDIYTSFHIRKYEIQTHVTSQGPERITKEIPHLEAHLLRNLDKNGIVMLGSWVETGDILVGKLTPQMVKESSYAPEDRLLRAILGIQVSTSKETCLKLPIGGRGRVIDVRWIQKRGGSSYNPETIRVYISQKREIKVGDKVAGRHGNKGIISKILPRQDMPYLQDGRPVDMVFNPLGVPSRMNVGQIFECSLGLAGDLLDRHYRIAPFDERYEQEASRKLVFSELYEASKQTANPWVFEPEYPGKSRIFDGRTGILLNNPL
;
A
#
# COMPACT_ATOMS: atom_id res chain seq x y z
N MET A 1 26.10 -3.27 -14.18
CA MET A 1 27.37 -3.43 -13.45
C MET A 1 28.40 -3.90 -14.46
N GLY A 2 29.42 -3.09 -14.70
CA GLY A 2 30.55 -3.50 -15.53
C GLY A 2 31.34 -4.63 -14.87
N HIS A 3 32.24 -5.25 -15.64
CA HIS A 3 33.07 -6.36 -15.17
C HIS A 3 33.87 -6.07 -13.89
N TRP A 4 34.16 -4.79 -13.61
CA TRP A 4 34.94 -4.34 -12.45
C TRP A 4 34.08 -3.84 -11.29
N GLY A 5 32.77 -4.06 -11.32
CA GLY A 5 31.85 -3.59 -10.27
C GLY A 5 31.56 -2.09 -10.32
N SER A 6 31.95 -1.38 -11.39
CA SER A 6 31.54 -0.01 -11.65
C SER A 6 30.12 0.04 -12.23
N LEU A 7 29.34 1.06 -11.85
CA LEU A 7 28.11 1.39 -12.56
C LEU A 7 28.48 1.97 -13.93
N GLU A 8 28.00 1.34 -14.99
CA GLU A 8 28.22 1.80 -16.36
C GLU A 8 26.90 2.32 -16.94
N SER A 9 26.96 3.44 -17.63
CA SER A 9 25.82 4.08 -18.28
C SER A 9 25.85 3.81 -19.78
N PRO A 10 24.70 3.44 -20.39
CA PRO A 10 24.61 3.24 -21.83
C PRO A 10 24.53 4.59 -22.57
N PHE A 11 25.32 4.73 -23.63
CA PHE A 11 25.33 5.86 -24.55
C PHE A 11 25.30 5.36 -25.99
N TYR A 12 24.75 6.16 -26.91
CA TYR A 12 24.83 5.88 -28.34
C TYR A 12 26.10 6.52 -28.91
N GLU A 13 26.90 5.74 -29.62
CA GLU A 13 28.06 6.23 -30.36
C GLU A 13 27.59 7.02 -31.58
N ILE A 14 28.01 8.28 -31.69
CA ILE A 14 27.77 9.13 -32.85
C ILE A 14 29.14 9.40 -33.48
N SER A 15 29.39 8.84 -34.66
CA SER A 15 30.61 9.09 -35.41
C SER A 15 30.28 9.41 -36.87
N GLU A 16 31.02 10.32 -37.49
CA GLU A 16 30.85 10.71 -38.91
C GLU A 16 31.01 9.53 -39.89
N ARG A 17 31.59 8.41 -39.44
CA ARG A 17 31.90 7.24 -40.27
C ARG A 17 30.98 6.04 -40.06
N SER A 18 30.04 6.11 -39.12
CA SER A 18 29.15 4.99 -38.79
C SER A 18 27.70 5.32 -39.12
N THR A 19 27.10 4.58 -40.06
CA THR A 19 25.66 4.62 -40.36
C THR A 19 24.81 3.79 -39.39
N GLY A 20 25.41 3.17 -38.36
CA GLY A 20 24.73 2.29 -37.41
C GLY A 20 24.68 2.84 -35.99
N LEU A 21 23.54 2.68 -35.32
CA LEU A 21 23.37 2.96 -33.90
C LEU A 21 24.12 1.89 -33.08
N ARG A 22 25.26 2.26 -32.48
CA ARG A 22 26.00 1.37 -31.57
C ARG A 22 25.86 1.84 -30.13
N LEU A 23 25.48 0.92 -29.25
CA LEU A 23 25.38 1.18 -27.81
C LEU A 23 26.73 0.92 -27.14
N LEU A 24 27.25 1.91 -26.42
CA LEU A 24 28.47 1.85 -25.63
C LEU A 24 28.12 2.00 -24.14
N TYR A 25 28.68 1.14 -23.30
CA TYR A 25 28.57 1.28 -21.85
C TYR A 25 29.85 1.93 -21.32
N LEU A 26 29.72 3.11 -20.71
CA LEU A 26 30.85 3.88 -20.18
C LEU A 26 30.80 3.89 -18.65
N SER A 27 31.97 3.66 -18.03
CA SER A 27 32.17 3.88 -16.60
C SER A 27 32.40 5.36 -16.30
N PRO A 28 32.21 5.85 -15.05
CA PRO A 28 32.31 7.27 -14.74
C PRO A 28 33.66 7.88 -15.12
N GLY A 29 34.76 7.14 -14.92
CA GLY A 29 36.10 7.60 -15.30
C GLY A 29 36.36 7.56 -16.82
N ARG A 30 35.58 6.81 -17.60
CA ARG A 30 35.67 6.82 -19.07
C ARG A 30 34.79 7.88 -19.70
N ASP A 31 33.66 8.18 -19.07
CA ASP A 31 32.66 9.15 -19.51
C ASP A 31 33.24 10.57 -19.63
N GLU A 32 34.15 10.93 -18.73
CA GLU A 32 34.85 12.23 -18.72
C GLU A 32 35.67 12.52 -19.99
N TYR A 33 36.02 11.49 -20.77
CA TYR A 33 36.78 11.64 -22.01
C TYR A 33 35.90 11.79 -23.26
N TYR A 34 34.57 11.74 -23.12
CA TYR A 34 33.62 11.88 -24.22
C TYR A 34 32.82 13.17 -24.11
N MET A 35 32.50 13.78 -25.26
CA MET A 35 31.49 14.82 -25.33
C MET A 35 30.11 14.17 -25.37
N LEU A 36 29.35 14.30 -24.29
CA LEU A 36 28.01 13.73 -24.18
C LEU A 36 26.96 14.75 -24.57
N ALA A 37 26.14 14.42 -25.57
CA ALA A 37 24.93 15.15 -25.87
C ALA A 37 23.75 14.59 -25.07
N ALA A 38 22.90 15.45 -24.53
CA ALA A 38 21.61 15.03 -24.02
C ALA A 38 20.71 14.60 -25.19
N GLY A 39 19.95 13.52 -25.04
CA GLY A 39 19.06 12.99 -26.08
C GLY A 39 17.96 13.96 -26.57
N ASN A 40 17.84 15.12 -25.94
CA ASN A 40 16.91 16.19 -26.29
C ASN A 40 17.41 17.05 -27.46
N SER A 41 18.73 17.18 -27.66
CA SER A 41 19.31 18.02 -28.74
C SER A 41 19.30 17.35 -30.12
N LEU A 42 19.16 16.02 -30.19
CA LEU A 42 19.21 15.26 -31.45
C LEU A 42 17.85 15.11 -32.15
N ALA A 43 16.75 15.50 -31.51
CA ALA A 43 15.40 15.35 -32.06
C ALA A 43 14.90 16.60 -32.80
N LEU A 44 15.56 17.74 -32.63
CA LEU A 44 15.21 19.00 -33.29
C LEU A 44 16.02 19.12 -34.59
N ASN A 45 15.37 18.73 -35.69
CA ASN A 45 15.70 19.06 -37.09
C ASN A 45 17.08 18.64 -37.62
N GLN A 46 17.08 17.66 -38.53
CA GLN A 46 18.25 17.34 -39.36
C GLN A 46 18.65 18.48 -40.33
N ASP A 47 17.83 19.53 -40.47
CA ASP A 47 17.96 20.54 -41.53
C ASP A 47 18.26 21.98 -41.05
N ILE A 48 18.48 22.24 -39.74
CA ILE A 48 18.75 23.59 -39.26
C ILE A 48 20.08 23.63 -38.49
N GLN A 49 21.10 24.25 -39.10
CA GLN A 49 22.31 24.70 -38.41
C GLN A 49 21.99 25.95 -37.59
N GLU A 50 21.48 25.76 -36.37
CA GLU A 50 21.64 26.77 -35.32
C GLU A 50 22.72 26.28 -34.36
N GLU A 51 23.65 27.16 -33.97
CA GLU A 51 24.62 26.92 -32.90
C GLU A 51 23.87 26.70 -31.58
N GLN A 52 23.42 25.47 -31.34
CA GLN A 52 22.85 25.08 -30.07
C GLN A 52 23.99 24.90 -29.07
N VAL A 53 24.11 25.85 -28.14
CA VAL A 53 24.86 25.67 -26.90
C VAL A 53 24.26 24.46 -26.19
N VAL A 54 24.95 23.32 -26.25
CA VAL A 54 24.52 22.09 -25.59
C VAL A 54 24.78 22.25 -24.08
N PRO A 55 23.76 22.27 -23.22
CA PRO A 55 23.97 22.39 -21.78
C PRO A 55 24.65 21.12 -21.25
N ALA A 56 25.89 21.26 -20.77
CA ALA A 56 26.59 20.22 -20.04
C ALA A 56 26.10 20.18 -18.57
N ARG A 57 25.81 18.98 -18.06
CA ARG A 57 25.20 18.79 -16.74
C ARG A 57 26.17 19.08 -15.58
N TYR A 58 25.71 19.85 -14.59
CA TYR A 58 26.27 19.90 -13.24
C TYR A 58 25.26 19.30 -12.23
N ARG A 59 25.78 18.65 -11.19
CA ARG A 59 25.08 17.83 -10.19
C ARG A 59 23.70 18.34 -9.78
N GLN A 60 22.67 17.51 -9.94
CA GLN A 60 21.36 17.65 -9.28
C GLN A 60 21.03 16.39 -8.50
N GLU A 61 20.66 16.58 -7.24
CA GLU A 61 20.06 15.53 -6.40
C GLU A 61 18.56 15.50 -6.66
N PHE A 62 18.04 14.34 -7.07
CA PHE A 62 16.60 14.10 -7.21
C PHE A 62 16.04 13.60 -5.87
N LEU A 63 15.12 14.36 -5.28
CA LEU A 63 14.31 13.92 -4.13
C LEU A 63 13.17 13.01 -4.62
N THR A 64 13.49 11.79 -5.03
CA THR A 64 12.49 10.76 -5.31
C THR A 64 12.00 10.19 -3.97
N ILE A 65 10.78 10.53 -3.57
CA ILE A 65 10.17 9.88 -2.40
C ILE A 65 9.93 8.41 -2.76
N ALA A 66 10.50 7.52 -1.95
CA ALA A 66 10.50 6.09 -2.17
C ALA A 66 9.07 5.52 -2.25
N TRP A 67 8.69 5.05 -3.44
CA TRP A 67 7.57 4.14 -3.71
C TRP A 67 7.57 2.90 -2.82
N GLU A 68 8.71 2.61 -2.18
CA GLU A 68 8.91 1.54 -1.21
C GLU A 68 7.98 1.59 0.02
N ARG A 69 7.23 2.67 0.26
CA ARG A 69 6.32 2.80 1.41
C ARG A 69 4.84 2.59 1.05
N ALA A 70 4.51 2.30 -0.20
CA ALA A 70 3.15 1.98 -0.61
C ALA A 70 2.68 0.66 0.04
N VAL A 71 1.46 0.66 0.57
CA VAL A 71 0.82 -0.55 1.12
C VAL A 71 -0.01 -1.18 0.00
N PRO A 72 0.19 -2.47 -0.32
CA PRO A 72 -0.67 -3.17 -1.26
C PRO A 72 -2.12 -3.15 -0.80
N LEU A 73 -3.01 -2.70 -1.68
CA LEU A 73 -4.45 -2.66 -1.43
C LEU A 73 -5.08 -3.99 -1.82
N SER A 74 -6.24 -4.28 -1.24
CA SER A 74 -7.04 -5.46 -1.60
C SER A 74 -7.50 -5.41 -3.05
N ARG A 75 -7.80 -4.20 -3.54
CA ARG A 75 -8.20 -3.94 -4.92
C ARG A 75 -7.13 -3.09 -5.57
N SER A 76 -6.33 -3.69 -6.44
CA SER A 76 -5.31 -3.00 -7.21
C SER A 76 -5.92 -2.48 -8.51
N GLU A 77 -5.74 -1.20 -8.80
CA GLU A 77 -6.21 -0.57 -10.03
C GLU A 77 -5.02 -0.04 -10.85
N LYS A 78 -5.17 -0.12 -12.18
CA LYS A 78 -4.21 0.45 -13.11
C LYS A 78 -4.37 1.97 -13.10
N CYS A 79 -3.26 2.72 -13.12
CA CYS A 79 -3.31 4.16 -13.29
C CYS A 79 -3.94 4.55 -14.66
N ILE A 80 -4.74 5.62 -14.66
CA ILE A 80 -5.30 6.20 -15.89
C ILE A 80 -4.18 6.78 -16.75
N VAL A 81 -3.30 7.56 -16.14
CA VAL A 81 -2.10 8.12 -16.78
C VAL A 81 -0.87 7.39 -16.24
N GLY A 82 -0.07 6.77 -17.09
CA GLY A 82 1.14 6.03 -16.71
C GLY A 82 2.37 6.49 -17.49
N THR A 83 3.55 6.07 -17.03
CA THR A 83 4.83 6.33 -17.72
C THR A 83 5.19 5.22 -18.72
N GLY A 84 4.54 4.07 -18.63
CA GLY A 84 4.84 2.87 -19.41
C GLY A 84 5.86 1.94 -18.76
N LEU A 85 6.49 2.36 -17.67
CA LEU A 85 7.43 1.55 -16.90
C LEU A 85 6.74 0.61 -15.91
N GLU A 86 5.43 0.78 -15.67
CA GLU A 86 4.67 0.01 -14.67
C GLU A 86 4.70 -1.49 -14.98
N ARG A 87 4.54 -1.87 -16.26
CA ARG A 87 4.60 -3.26 -16.70
C ARG A 87 5.99 -3.86 -16.44
N GLN A 88 7.04 -3.14 -16.83
CA GLN A 88 8.41 -3.62 -16.69
C GLN A 88 8.80 -3.75 -15.20
N ALA A 89 8.44 -2.76 -14.38
CA ALA A 89 8.65 -2.81 -12.94
C ALA A 89 7.95 -4.02 -12.29
N ALA A 90 6.73 -4.36 -12.72
CA ALA A 90 6.01 -5.52 -12.21
C ALA A 90 6.68 -6.85 -12.63
N LEU A 91 7.17 -6.95 -13.87
CA LEU A 91 7.92 -8.12 -14.36
C LEU A 91 9.23 -8.32 -13.59
N ASP A 92 10.02 -7.26 -13.46
CA ASP A 92 11.34 -7.31 -12.82
C ASP A 92 11.26 -7.50 -11.31
N SER A 93 10.11 -7.18 -10.69
CA SER A 93 9.90 -7.39 -9.24
C SER A 93 9.83 -8.86 -8.83
N GLY A 94 9.58 -9.78 -9.79
CA GLY A 94 9.34 -11.20 -9.50
C GLY A 94 8.02 -11.47 -8.76
N ALA A 95 7.15 -10.47 -8.61
CA ALA A 95 5.86 -10.62 -7.93
C ALA A 95 4.78 -11.30 -8.80
N LEU A 96 5.00 -11.37 -10.12
CA LEU A 96 4.06 -11.97 -11.07
C LEU A 96 4.48 -13.40 -11.42
N ALA A 97 3.50 -14.30 -11.55
CA ALA A 97 3.72 -15.59 -12.19
C ALA A 97 3.72 -15.40 -13.72
N LEU A 98 4.82 -15.78 -14.38
CA LEU A 98 4.98 -15.69 -15.83
C LEU A 98 4.95 -17.08 -16.45
N ALA A 99 4.23 -17.21 -17.56
CA ALA A 99 4.29 -18.40 -18.39
C ALA A 99 5.49 -18.29 -19.32
N GLU A 100 6.45 -19.23 -19.21
CA GLU A 100 7.66 -19.26 -20.04
C GLU A 100 7.39 -19.69 -21.49
N ARG A 101 6.25 -20.35 -21.74
CA ARG A 101 5.89 -20.91 -23.05
C ARG A 101 4.41 -20.69 -23.34
N GLY A 102 4.04 -20.73 -24.61
CA GLY A 102 2.64 -20.73 -25.04
C GLY A 102 1.93 -22.03 -24.63
N GLY A 103 0.68 -21.92 -24.17
CA GLY A 103 -0.14 -23.05 -23.72
C GLY A 103 -1.50 -22.60 -23.19
N LYS A 104 -2.26 -23.54 -22.64
CA LYS A 104 -3.64 -23.32 -22.17
C LYS A 104 -3.73 -23.53 -20.66
N ILE A 105 -4.45 -22.65 -19.97
CA ILE A 105 -4.80 -22.84 -18.56
C ILE A 105 -5.90 -23.91 -18.48
N VAL A 106 -5.62 -25.00 -17.78
CA VAL A 106 -6.54 -26.15 -17.62
C VAL A 106 -7.42 -25.95 -16.39
N TYR A 107 -6.84 -25.41 -15.31
CA TYR A 107 -7.54 -25.23 -14.03
C TYR A 107 -6.90 -24.09 -13.23
N ILE A 108 -7.73 -23.33 -12.51
CA ILE A 108 -7.31 -22.24 -11.63
C ILE A 108 -7.93 -22.52 -10.26
N ASP A 109 -7.09 -22.56 -9.23
CA ASP A 109 -7.47 -22.63 -7.83
C ASP A 109 -6.95 -21.42 -7.05
N THR A 110 -7.34 -21.28 -5.79
CA THR A 110 -6.76 -20.26 -4.90
C THR A 110 -5.27 -20.48 -4.65
N ASP A 111 -4.82 -21.74 -4.68
CA ASP A 111 -3.46 -22.11 -4.24
C ASP A 111 -2.53 -22.45 -5.42
N LYS A 112 -3.07 -22.70 -6.61
CA LYS A 112 -2.28 -23.10 -7.79
C LYS A 112 -3.01 -22.87 -9.11
N ILE A 113 -2.23 -22.68 -10.17
CA ILE A 113 -2.70 -22.67 -11.56
C ILE A 113 -2.13 -23.91 -12.27
N LEU A 114 -2.99 -24.68 -12.93
CA LEU A 114 -2.58 -25.76 -13.82
C LEU A 114 -2.51 -25.24 -15.25
N PHE A 115 -1.31 -25.24 -15.81
CA PHE A 115 -1.02 -24.80 -17.16
C PHE A 115 -0.61 -26.00 -18.01
N SER A 116 -1.19 -26.17 -19.20
CA SER A 116 -0.78 -27.21 -20.14
C SER A 116 -0.12 -26.60 -21.37
N GLY A 117 1.10 -27.06 -21.68
CA GLY A 117 1.86 -26.63 -22.85
C GLY A 117 2.65 -27.80 -23.44
N ASN A 118 2.62 -27.97 -24.77
CA ASN A 118 3.30 -29.05 -25.50
C ASN A 118 3.05 -30.49 -24.99
N GLY A 119 1.87 -30.76 -24.43
CA GLY A 119 1.49 -32.09 -23.92
C GLY A 119 1.75 -32.33 -22.44
N ASP A 120 2.52 -31.45 -21.78
CA ASP A 120 2.79 -31.52 -20.34
C ASP A 120 1.89 -30.55 -19.55
N THR A 121 1.58 -30.91 -18.30
CA THR A 121 0.82 -30.06 -17.37
C THR A 121 1.74 -29.59 -16.23
N LEU A 122 1.96 -28.28 -16.15
CA LEU A 122 2.73 -27.60 -15.11
C LEU A 122 1.78 -27.06 -14.02
N SER A 123 2.11 -27.34 -12.76
CA SER A 123 1.43 -26.73 -11.60
C SER A 123 2.24 -25.55 -11.09
N ILE A 124 1.70 -24.34 -11.22
CA ILE A 124 2.29 -23.10 -10.74
C ILE A 124 1.66 -22.78 -9.37
N PRO A 125 2.40 -22.87 -8.26
CA PRO A 125 1.86 -22.51 -6.94
C PRO A 125 1.64 -21.00 -6.84
N LEU A 126 0.49 -20.60 -6.31
CA LEU A 126 0.19 -19.21 -5.99
C LEU A 126 0.58 -18.94 -4.54
N VAL A 127 1.35 -17.87 -4.33
CA VAL A 127 1.75 -17.45 -2.98
C VAL A 127 0.62 -16.62 -2.38
N MET A 128 -0.25 -17.27 -1.61
CA MET A 128 -1.36 -16.61 -0.92
C MET A 128 -0.95 -16.18 0.49
N TYR A 129 -1.22 -14.91 0.83
CA TYR A 129 -1.06 -14.35 2.19
C TYR A 129 0.35 -14.45 2.80
N GLN A 130 1.39 -14.17 2.00
CA GLN A 130 2.75 -14.06 2.54
C GLN A 130 2.96 -12.71 3.25
N ARG A 131 3.49 -12.76 4.48
CA ARG A 131 3.83 -11.56 5.26
C ARG A 131 5.04 -10.86 4.67
N SER A 132 4.94 -9.55 4.45
CA SER A 132 6.08 -8.69 4.10
C SER A 132 6.90 -8.29 5.34
N ASN A 133 8.17 -7.94 5.13
CA ASN A 133 9.08 -7.56 6.23
C ASN A 133 8.75 -6.21 6.87
N LYS A 134 7.93 -5.37 6.22
CA LYS A 134 7.64 -3.99 6.63
C LYS A 134 6.50 -3.91 7.64
N ASN A 135 6.59 -4.61 8.77
CA ASN A 135 5.67 -4.51 9.92
C ASN A 135 5.69 -3.12 10.62
N THR A 136 5.80 -2.02 9.88
CA THR A 136 6.08 -0.70 10.44
C THR A 136 4.81 -0.03 10.97
N CYS A 137 4.91 0.40 12.22
CA CYS A 137 4.03 1.36 12.86
C CYS A 137 4.85 2.64 13.07
N MET A 138 4.50 3.73 12.38
CA MET A 138 4.83 5.08 12.84
C MET A 138 3.53 5.68 13.38
N HIS A 139 3.46 5.87 14.69
CA HIS A 139 2.34 6.53 15.35
C HIS A 139 2.82 7.87 15.89
N GLN A 140 2.53 8.94 15.15
CA GLN A 140 2.48 10.29 15.71
C GLN A 140 1.00 10.60 15.94
N LYS A 141 0.63 11.00 17.15
CA LYS A 141 -0.68 11.60 17.44
C LYS A 141 -0.60 13.09 17.09
N PRO A 142 -1.31 13.57 16.07
CA PRO A 142 -1.53 15.00 15.93
C PRO A 142 -2.65 15.40 16.91
N GLN A 143 -2.31 16.17 17.94
CA GLN A 143 -3.30 17.01 18.61
C GLN A 143 -3.42 18.30 17.79
N VAL A 144 -4.53 18.47 17.05
CA VAL A 144 -4.81 19.73 16.38
C VAL A 144 -6.26 20.11 16.66
N GLN A 145 -6.43 21.29 17.28
CA GLN A 145 -7.72 21.95 17.47
C GLN A 145 -8.36 22.33 16.12
N ARG A 146 -9.69 22.49 16.12
CA ARG A 146 -10.52 22.79 14.94
C ARG A 146 -10.03 24.02 14.16
N GLY A 147 -9.31 23.77 13.07
CA GLY A 147 -9.03 24.70 11.98
C GLY A 147 -8.81 23.89 10.70
N TYR A 148 -9.75 23.95 9.75
CA TYR A 148 -9.83 23.02 8.61
C TYR A 148 -8.93 23.38 7.42
N ASN A 149 -7.90 24.21 7.60
CA ASN A 149 -7.02 24.68 6.53
C ASN A 149 -5.54 24.47 6.86
N PHE A 150 -5.10 23.21 6.97
CA PHE A 150 -3.68 22.87 6.89
C PHE A 150 -3.33 22.57 5.43
N GLU A 151 -2.18 23.05 4.94
CA GLU A 151 -1.73 22.89 3.53
C GLU A 151 -1.76 21.44 3.04
N ASP A 152 -1.53 20.48 3.94
CA ASP A 152 -1.47 19.04 3.65
C ASP A 152 -2.66 18.24 4.20
N ALA A 153 -3.76 18.89 4.59
CA ALA A 153 -4.98 18.20 4.98
C ALA A 153 -5.75 17.72 3.75
N VAL A 154 -6.22 16.47 3.76
CA VAL A 154 -7.03 15.88 2.68
C VAL A 154 -8.40 15.50 3.22
N LEU A 155 -9.45 15.90 2.51
CA LEU A 155 -10.81 15.44 2.75
C LEU A 155 -11.11 14.28 1.82
N ILE A 156 -11.74 13.24 2.35
CA ILE A 156 -12.13 12.07 1.56
C ILE A 156 -13.63 11.81 1.68
N SER A 157 -14.22 11.26 0.63
CA SER A 157 -15.59 10.76 0.62
C SER A 157 -15.70 9.45 1.40
N GLU A 158 -16.77 9.28 2.18
CA GLU A 158 -17.10 8.00 2.83
C GLU A 158 -17.29 6.87 1.82
N ARG A 159 -17.57 7.20 0.55
CA ARG A 159 -17.65 6.23 -0.55
C ARG A 159 -16.42 5.33 -0.59
N LEU A 160 -15.24 5.92 -0.45
CA LEU A 160 -13.96 5.22 -0.52
C LEU A 160 -13.79 4.18 0.60
N VAL A 161 -14.46 4.38 1.74
CA VAL A 161 -14.49 3.43 2.87
C VAL A 161 -15.49 2.31 2.60
N TYR A 162 -16.72 2.65 2.21
CA TYR A 162 -17.78 1.67 1.96
C TYR A 162 -17.48 0.73 0.78
N GLU A 163 -16.83 1.24 -0.26
CA GLU A 163 -16.47 0.45 -1.46
C GLU A 163 -15.12 -0.27 -1.32
N ASP A 164 -14.51 -0.25 -0.13
CA ASP A 164 -13.25 -0.96 0.17
C ASP A 164 -12.08 -0.60 -0.77
N ILE A 165 -12.10 0.61 -1.36
CA ILE A 165 -11.12 1.05 -2.38
C ILE A 165 -9.71 1.13 -1.77
N TYR A 166 -9.58 1.78 -0.62
CA TYR A 166 -8.30 1.93 0.10
C TYR A 166 -8.19 0.97 1.30
N THR A 167 -8.65 -0.26 1.13
CA THR A 167 -8.57 -1.30 2.15
C THR A 167 -7.32 -2.16 1.94
N SER A 168 -6.59 -2.45 3.01
CA SER A 168 -5.41 -3.33 3.01
C SER A 168 -5.55 -4.48 4.00
N PHE A 169 -4.84 -5.58 3.76
CA PHE A 169 -4.73 -6.70 4.69
C PHE A 169 -3.35 -6.71 5.36
N HIS A 170 -3.35 -6.75 6.69
CA HIS A 170 -2.13 -6.82 7.48
C HIS A 170 -2.07 -8.13 8.25
N ILE A 171 -0.99 -8.89 8.05
CA ILE A 171 -0.77 -10.14 8.76
C ILE A 171 0.09 -9.85 9.99
N ARG A 172 -0.50 -9.96 11.18
CA ARG A 172 0.23 -9.83 12.44
C ARG A 172 0.58 -11.20 13.01
N LYS A 173 1.81 -11.33 13.47
CA LYS A 173 2.32 -12.52 14.17
C LYS A 173 2.26 -12.25 15.67
N TYR A 174 1.57 -13.13 16.38
CA TYR A 174 1.57 -13.21 17.84
C TYR A 174 2.31 -14.48 18.24
N GLU A 175 3.18 -14.40 19.24
CA GLU A 175 4.04 -15.50 19.65
C GLU A 175 4.01 -15.62 21.18
N ILE A 176 3.89 -16.85 21.66
CA ILE A 176 4.02 -17.20 23.07
C ILE A 176 4.93 -18.41 23.20
N GLN A 177 5.73 -18.41 24.27
CA GLN A 177 6.64 -19.49 24.60
C GLN A 177 6.30 -20.04 25.98
N THR A 178 6.50 -21.34 26.15
CA THR A 178 6.43 -21.99 27.46
C THR A 178 7.81 -22.01 28.11
N HIS A 179 7.84 -21.66 29.40
CA HIS A 179 9.05 -21.68 30.20
C HIS A 179 8.87 -22.58 31.42
N VAL A 180 10.00 -23.05 31.97
CA VAL A 180 10.01 -23.72 33.28
C VAL A 180 10.23 -22.65 34.34
N THR A 181 9.26 -22.48 35.23
CA THR A 181 9.40 -21.60 36.39
C THR A 181 9.94 -22.40 37.59
N SER A 182 10.39 -21.71 38.63
CA SER A 182 10.82 -22.36 39.89
C SER A 182 9.71 -23.18 40.56
N GLN A 183 8.44 -22.90 40.24
CA GLN A 183 7.25 -23.56 40.79
C GLN A 183 6.71 -24.68 39.88
N GLY A 184 7.33 -24.92 38.72
CA GLY A 184 6.94 -25.94 37.76
C GLY A 184 6.88 -25.46 36.31
N PRO A 185 6.72 -26.38 35.35
CA PRO A 185 6.61 -26.05 33.93
C PRO A 185 5.28 -25.36 33.60
N GLU A 186 5.32 -24.34 32.76
CA GLU A 186 4.11 -23.76 32.17
C GLU A 186 3.44 -24.75 31.22
N ARG A 187 2.10 -24.81 31.25
CA ARG A 187 1.31 -25.75 30.44
C ARG A 187 0.38 -24.99 29.51
N ILE A 188 0.30 -25.45 28.26
CA ILE A 188 -0.72 -25.00 27.30
C ILE A 188 -1.95 -25.88 27.50
N THR A 189 -3.11 -25.27 27.72
CA THR A 189 -4.37 -25.98 27.96
C THR A 189 -5.57 -25.09 27.64
N LYS A 190 -6.68 -25.72 27.26
CA LYS A 190 -7.99 -25.06 27.13
C LYS A 190 -8.67 -24.85 28.49
N GLU A 191 -8.38 -25.72 29.46
CA GLU A 191 -9.00 -25.70 30.78
C GLU A 191 -8.37 -24.61 31.65
N ILE A 192 -8.89 -23.39 31.54
CA ILE A 192 -8.43 -22.25 32.31
C ILE A 192 -9.46 -21.96 33.41
N PRO A 193 -9.08 -22.04 34.69
CA PRO A 193 -10.00 -21.80 35.79
C PRO A 193 -10.46 -20.33 35.81
N HIS A 194 -11.68 -20.09 36.29
CA HIS A 194 -12.29 -18.76 36.48
C HIS A 194 -12.55 -17.95 35.20
N LEU A 195 -12.38 -18.55 34.02
CA LEU A 195 -12.66 -17.89 32.75
C LEU A 195 -14.05 -18.24 32.22
N GLU A 196 -14.71 -17.27 31.61
CA GLU A 196 -16.01 -17.50 30.97
C GLU A 196 -15.88 -18.40 29.74
N ALA A 197 -16.86 -19.30 29.55
CA ALA A 197 -16.89 -20.23 28.41
C ALA A 197 -16.87 -19.51 27.04
N HIS A 198 -17.39 -18.28 26.99
CA HIS A 198 -17.39 -17.46 25.77
C HIS A 198 -15.98 -17.17 25.24
N LEU A 199 -15.02 -16.87 26.13
CA LEU A 199 -13.64 -16.55 25.75
C LEU A 199 -12.86 -17.78 25.25
N LEU A 200 -13.33 -18.98 25.62
CA LEU A 200 -12.71 -20.26 25.26
C LEU A 200 -13.30 -20.88 23.97
N ARG A 201 -14.33 -20.25 23.39
CA ARG A 201 -15.07 -20.78 22.22
C ARG A 201 -14.18 -21.03 21.00
N ASN A 202 -13.16 -20.18 20.83
CA ASN A 202 -12.28 -20.18 19.66
C ASN A 202 -11.09 -21.15 19.82
N LEU A 203 -10.90 -21.75 20.99
CA LEU A 203 -9.79 -22.65 21.29
C LEU A 203 -10.11 -24.12 20.96
N ASP A 204 -9.12 -24.81 20.40
CA ASP A 204 -9.12 -26.25 20.17
C ASP A 204 -8.95 -27.03 21.48
N LYS A 205 -8.95 -28.37 21.39
CA LYS A 205 -8.74 -29.27 22.54
C LYS A 205 -7.42 -29.07 23.29
N ASN A 206 -6.40 -28.51 22.64
CA ASN A 206 -5.09 -28.27 23.22
C ASN A 206 -5.01 -26.90 23.91
N GLY A 207 -5.97 -26.01 23.67
CA GLY A 207 -5.94 -24.63 24.17
C GLY A 207 -5.34 -23.63 23.17
N ILE A 208 -5.31 -23.96 21.88
CA ILE A 208 -4.79 -23.10 20.82
C ILE A 208 -5.94 -22.65 19.94
N VAL A 209 -5.93 -21.40 19.49
CA VAL A 209 -6.97 -20.88 18.60
C VAL A 209 -7.08 -21.68 17.30
N MET A 210 -8.31 -21.99 16.90
CA MET A 210 -8.59 -22.74 15.68
C MET A 210 -8.31 -21.90 14.43
N LEU A 211 -7.84 -22.56 13.36
CA LEU A 211 -7.65 -21.94 12.05
C LEU A 211 -8.98 -21.45 11.49
N GLY A 212 -8.98 -20.26 10.89
CA GLY A 212 -10.17 -19.65 10.31
C GLY A 212 -11.10 -18.95 11.30
N SER A 213 -10.87 -19.08 12.61
CA SER A 213 -11.65 -18.39 13.65
C SER A 213 -11.56 -16.88 13.52
N TRP A 214 -12.69 -16.21 13.75
CA TRP A 214 -12.77 -14.77 13.92
C TRP A 214 -12.47 -14.41 15.37
N VAL A 215 -11.48 -13.54 15.59
CA VAL A 215 -11.02 -13.14 16.91
C VAL A 215 -11.07 -11.63 17.10
N GLU A 216 -11.49 -11.22 18.28
CA GLU A 216 -11.63 -9.83 18.69
C GLU A 216 -10.73 -9.48 19.87
N THR A 217 -10.68 -8.19 20.21
CA THR A 217 -9.86 -7.70 21.32
C THR A 217 -10.25 -8.41 22.62
N GLY A 218 -9.25 -8.97 23.31
CA GLY A 218 -9.46 -9.70 24.56
C GLY A 218 -9.66 -11.21 24.39
N ASP A 219 -9.95 -11.69 23.19
CA ASP A 219 -10.05 -13.13 22.93
C ASP A 219 -8.72 -13.84 23.19
N ILE A 220 -8.79 -15.06 23.70
CA ILE A 220 -7.61 -15.89 23.94
C ILE A 220 -7.18 -16.55 22.63
N LEU A 221 -5.93 -16.31 22.26
CA LEU A 221 -5.26 -16.95 21.13
C LEU A 221 -4.59 -18.26 21.55
N VAL A 222 -3.99 -18.27 22.73
CA VAL A 222 -3.34 -19.46 23.30
C VAL A 222 -3.54 -19.47 24.81
N GLY A 223 -4.16 -20.54 25.29
CA GLY A 223 -4.34 -20.82 26.70
C GLY A 223 -3.03 -21.27 27.33
N LYS A 224 -2.55 -20.53 28.33
CA LYS A 224 -1.33 -20.85 29.08
C LYS A 224 -1.56 -20.69 30.58
N LEU A 225 -1.16 -21.69 31.33
CA LEU A 225 -1.18 -21.69 32.79
C LEU A 225 0.24 -21.74 33.34
N THR A 226 0.54 -20.83 34.24
CA THR A 226 1.78 -20.84 35.01
C THR A 226 1.47 -21.37 36.41
N PRO A 227 2.15 -22.45 36.87
CA PRO A 227 1.93 -22.97 38.22
C PRO A 227 2.33 -21.92 39.26
N GLN A 228 1.51 -21.75 40.29
CA GLN A 228 1.75 -20.83 41.39
C GLN A 228 1.52 -21.54 42.71
N MET A 229 2.56 -21.68 43.53
CA MET A 229 2.37 -22.03 44.93
C MET A 229 1.88 -20.80 45.68
N VAL A 230 0.57 -20.69 45.87
CA VAL A 230 0.00 -19.70 46.76
C VAL A 230 -0.16 -20.33 48.14
N LYS A 231 0.59 -19.84 49.12
CA LYS A 231 0.35 -20.19 50.53
C LYS A 231 -0.90 -19.42 50.98
N GLU A 232 -1.85 -20.08 51.62
CA GLU A 232 -3.08 -19.41 52.12
C GLU A 232 -2.80 -18.19 53.01
N SER A 233 -1.63 -18.14 53.64
CA SER A 233 -1.16 -17.02 54.48
C SER A 233 -0.83 -15.74 53.71
N SER A 234 -0.74 -15.76 52.38
CA SER A 234 -0.45 -14.55 51.58
C SER A 234 -1.68 -13.72 51.24
N TYR A 235 -2.89 -14.25 51.45
CA TYR A 235 -4.13 -13.53 51.20
C TYR A 235 -4.53 -12.72 52.43
N ALA A 236 -5.13 -11.56 52.19
CA ALA A 236 -5.73 -10.74 53.24
C ALA A 236 -6.81 -11.56 53.98
N PRO A 237 -6.99 -11.37 55.31
CA PRO A 237 -8.00 -12.09 56.08
C PRO A 237 -9.41 -12.02 55.47
N GLU A 238 -9.75 -10.89 54.86
CA GLU A 238 -11.01 -10.62 54.16
C GLU A 238 -11.20 -11.53 52.94
N ASP A 239 -10.14 -11.72 52.14
CA ASP A 239 -10.14 -12.62 50.96
C ASP A 239 -10.24 -14.09 51.37
N ARG A 240 -9.63 -14.46 52.51
CA ARG A 240 -9.73 -15.83 53.05
C ARG A 240 -11.16 -16.12 53.51
N LEU A 241 -11.80 -15.16 54.18
CA LEU A 241 -13.19 -15.28 54.62
C LEU A 241 -14.15 -15.38 53.41
N LEU A 242 -14.00 -14.51 52.41
CA LEU A 242 -14.80 -14.54 51.19
C LEU A 242 -14.71 -15.89 50.46
N ARG A 243 -13.50 -16.44 50.33
CA ARG A 243 -13.29 -17.77 49.70
C ARG A 243 -13.92 -18.90 50.50
N ALA A 244 -13.84 -18.85 51.84
CA ALA A 244 -14.44 -19.85 52.71
C ALA A 244 -15.98 -19.84 52.62
N ILE A 245 -16.59 -18.65 52.54
CA ILE A 245 -18.05 -18.50 52.39
C ILE A 245 -18.52 -18.96 51.01
N LEU A 246 -17.79 -18.60 49.94
CA LEU A 246 -18.16 -18.90 48.56
C LEU A 246 -17.71 -20.30 48.08
N GLY A 247 -16.99 -21.06 48.92
CA GLY A 247 -16.46 -22.38 48.56
C GLY A 247 -15.45 -22.36 47.40
N ILE A 248 -14.81 -21.21 47.13
CA ILE A 248 -13.90 -21.05 46.00
C ILE A 248 -12.56 -21.68 46.34
N GLN A 249 -12.25 -22.82 45.73
CA GLN A 249 -10.95 -23.46 45.86
C GLN A 249 -9.82 -22.56 45.32
N VAL A 250 -8.67 -22.57 46.00
CA VAL A 250 -7.50 -21.80 45.57
C VAL A 250 -6.95 -22.42 44.29
N SER A 251 -6.99 -21.67 43.18
CA SER A 251 -6.36 -22.08 41.93
C SER A 251 -4.85 -22.24 42.13
N THR A 252 -4.34 -23.44 41.89
CA THR A 252 -2.90 -23.79 41.95
C THR A 252 -2.10 -23.22 40.77
N SER A 253 -2.76 -22.57 39.83
CA SER A 253 -2.17 -22.00 38.62
C SER A 253 -2.76 -20.64 38.31
N LYS A 254 -1.93 -19.75 37.77
CA LYS A 254 -2.29 -18.42 37.30
C LYS A 254 -2.42 -18.43 35.78
N GLU A 255 -3.44 -17.76 35.28
CA GLU A 255 -3.62 -17.53 33.84
C GLU A 255 -2.52 -16.60 33.30
N THR A 256 -1.76 -17.08 32.31
CA THR A 256 -0.74 -16.31 31.57
C THR A 256 -0.95 -16.43 30.05
N CYS A 257 -2.22 -16.45 29.65
CA CYS A 257 -2.64 -16.67 28.27
C CYS A 257 -2.21 -15.57 27.31
N LEU A 258 -2.01 -15.94 26.04
CA LEU A 258 -1.86 -14.99 24.95
C LEU A 258 -3.23 -14.48 24.54
N LYS A 259 -3.54 -13.22 24.87
CA LYS A 259 -4.77 -12.53 24.46
C LYS A 259 -4.51 -11.61 23.27
N LEU A 260 -5.51 -11.41 22.43
CA LEU A 260 -5.41 -10.41 21.36
C LEU A 260 -5.38 -9.01 21.98
N PRO A 261 -4.35 -8.18 21.71
CA PRO A 261 -4.23 -6.87 22.32
C PRO A 261 -5.30 -5.90 21.81
N ILE A 262 -5.45 -4.80 22.54
CA ILE A 262 -6.46 -3.76 22.29
C ILE A 262 -6.37 -3.22 20.86
N GLY A 263 -7.51 -3.16 20.19
CA GLY A 263 -7.64 -2.68 18.81
C GLY A 263 -7.28 -3.72 17.75
N GLY A 264 -6.95 -4.96 18.15
CA GLY A 264 -6.84 -6.09 17.25
C GLY A 264 -8.21 -6.70 16.97
N ARG A 265 -8.49 -6.98 15.70
CA ARG A 265 -9.56 -7.86 15.23
C ARG A 265 -9.13 -8.52 13.93
N GLY A 266 -9.57 -9.74 13.67
CA GLY A 266 -9.21 -10.39 12.41
C GLY A 266 -9.49 -11.88 12.37
N ARG A 267 -9.05 -12.49 11.26
CA ARG A 267 -9.20 -13.93 11.03
C ARG A 267 -7.86 -14.64 11.21
N VAL A 268 -7.86 -15.76 11.93
CA VAL A 268 -6.67 -16.61 12.07
C VAL A 268 -6.38 -17.30 10.73
N ILE A 269 -5.22 -16.99 10.12
CA ILE A 269 -4.80 -17.58 8.85
C ILE A 269 -3.97 -18.85 9.09
N ASP A 270 -3.00 -18.76 10.01
CA ASP A 270 -2.01 -19.82 10.22
C ASP A 270 -1.66 -19.90 11.71
N VAL A 271 -1.39 -21.11 12.18
CA VAL A 271 -0.98 -21.43 13.55
C VAL A 271 0.14 -22.45 13.46
N ARG A 272 1.32 -22.06 13.95
CA ARG A 272 2.51 -22.93 13.95
C ARG A 272 2.91 -23.25 15.37
N TRP A 273 2.92 -24.55 15.66
CA TRP A 273 3.46 -25.08 16.90
C TRP A 273 4.86 -25.63 16.64
N ILE A 274 5.87 -25.00 17.25
CA ILE A 274 7.27 -25.34 17.09
C ILE A 274 7.79 -25.87 18.42
N GLN A 275 8.15 -27.15 18.46
CA GLN A 275 8.86 -27.76 19.57
C GLN A 275 10.36 -27.78 19.24
N LYS A 276 11.17 -27.10 20.04
CA LYS A 276 12.63 -27.22 19.90
C LYS A 276 13.06 -28.51 20.59
N ARG A 277 13.53 -29.50 19.83
CA ARG A 277 14.20 -30.69 20.38
C ARG A 277 15.59 -30.30 20.86
N GLY A 278 15.74 -30.03 22.16
CA GLY A 278 17.02 -29.93 22.85
C GLY A 278 17.29 -31.22 23.63
N GLY A 279 18.57 -31.53 23.91
CA GLY A 279 18.96 -32.68 24.74
C GLY A 279 18.61 -32.58 26.23
N SER A 280 17.76 -31.62 26.64
CA SER A 280 17.30 -31.41 28.01
C SER A 280 15.96 -32.09 28.28
N SER A 281 15.69 -32.41 29.55
CA SER A 281 14.43 -33.03 30.03
C SER A 281 13.16 -32.20 29.68
N TYR A 282 13.31 -30.91 29.41
CA TYR A 282 12.23 -30.03 29.00
C TYR A 282 12.55 -29.35 27.67
N ASN A 283 11.60 -29.41 26.72
CA ASN A 283 11.69 -28.77 25.42
C ASN A 283 10.73 -27.57 25.39
N PRO A 284 11.25 -26.33 25.25
CA PRO A 284 10.39 -25.16 25.18
C PRO A 284 9.53 -25.22 23.92
N GLU A 285 8.24 -24.99 24.10
CA GLU A 285 7.27 -24.93 23.03
C GLU A 285 7.04 -23.48 22.63
N THR A 286 7.04 -23.22 21.34
CA THR A 286 6.76 -21.90 20.79
C THR A 286 5.55 -22.00 19.88
N ILE A 287 4.49 -21.26 20.21
CA ILE A 287 3.29 -21.16 19.38
C ILE A 287 3.28 -19.80 18.71
N ARG A 288 3.09 -19.80 17.39
CA ARG A 288 2.97 -18.61 16.56
C ARG A 288 1.59 -18.61 15.92
N VAL A 289 0.84 -17.54 16.15
CA VAL A 289 -0.49 -17.33 15.57
C VAL A 289 -0.39 -16.16 14.60
N TYR A 290 -0.82 -16.38 13.36
CA TYR A 290 -0.87 -15.36 12.31
C TYR A 290 -2.31 -14.94 12.07
N ILE A 291 -2.59 -13.66 12.26
CA ILE A 291 -3.93 -13.08 12.15
C ILE A 291 -3.95 -12.08 11.02
N SER A 292 -4.86 -12.29 10.06
CA SER A 292 -5.20 -11.30 9.03
C SER A 292 -6.08 -10.22 9.63
N GLN A 293 -5.65 -8.98 9.54
CA GLN A 293 -6.42 -7.82 9.96
C GLN A 293 -6.78 -6.99 8.72
N LYS A 294 -8.08 -6.88 8.44
CA LYS A 294 -8.60 -5.92 7.46
C LYS A 294 -8.42 -4.52 8.04
N ARG A 295 -7.72 -3.64 7.31
CA ARG A 295 -7.56 -2.23 7.65
C ARG A 295 -8.19 -1.38 6.56
N GLU A 296 -9.24 -0.68 6.93
CA GLU A 296 -9.86 0.36 6.11
C GLU A 296 -9.13 1.69 6.33
N ILE A 297 -9.22 2.56 5.33
CA ILE A 297 -8.70 3.93 5.39
C ILE A 297 -9.44 4.72 6.48
N LYS A 298 -8.68 5.44 7.31
CA LYS A 298 -9.25 6.22 8.43
C LYS A 298 -8.61 7.59 8.58
N VAL A 299 -9.28 8.47 9.33
CA VAL A 299 -8.73 9.77 9.73
C VAL A 299 -7.36 9.57 10.41
N GLY A 300 -6.40 10.36 9.98
CA GLY A 300 -5.00 10.27 10.42
C GLY A 300 -4.11 9.37 9.55
N ASP A 301 -4.68 8.58 8.63
CA ASP A 301 -3.88 7.89 7.62
C ASP A 301 -3.30 8.88 6.61
N LYS A 302 -2.16 8.52 6.02
CA LYS A 302 -1.42 9.37 5.07
C LYS A 302 -1.60 8.86 3.65
N VAL A 303 -2.01 9.76 2.77
CA VAL A 303 -2.12 9.53 1.32
C VAL A 303 -1.05 10.35 0.59
N ALA A 304 -0.61 9.90 -0.57
CA ALA A 304 0.36 10.61 -1.38
C ALA A 304 0.17 10.30 -2.86
N GLY A 305 0.38 11.30 -3.72
CA GLY A 305 0.44 11.13 -5.16
C GLY A 305 1.89 10.99 -5.66
N ARG A 306 2.02 10.71 -6.96
CA ARG A 306 3.32 10.44 -7.61
C ARG A 306 4.17 11.70 -7.79
N HIS A 307 3.53 12.87 -7.78
CA HIS A 307 4.18 14.18 -7.89
C HIS A 307 4.64 14.76 -6.54
N GLY A 308 4.76 13.92 -5.50
CA GLY A 308 5.30 14.30 -4.19
C GLY A 308 4.30 15.03 -3.28
N ASN A 309 3.07 15.25 -3.73
CA ASN A 309 1.97 15.71 -2.88
C ASN A 309 1.67 14.65 -1.83
N LYS A 310 1.64 15.07 -0.56
CA LYS A 310 1.36 14.21 0.59
C LYS A 310 0.29 14.89 1.41
N GLY A 311 -0.61 14.10 1.96
CA GLY A 311 -1.59 14.64 2.89
C GLY A 311 -2.05 13.65 3.92
N ILE A 312 -2.51 14.19 5.04
CA ILE A 312 -3.13 13.40 6.11
C ILE A 312 -4.63 13.57 5.99
N ILE A 313 -5.35 12.46 6.07
CA ILE A 313 -6.80 12.46 6.02
C ILE A 313 -7.31 13.15 7.27
N SER A 314 -7.91 14.32 7.08
CA SER A 314 -8.38 15.17 8.17
C SER A 314 -9.82 14.85 8.54
N LYS A 315 -10.66 14.53 7.55
CA LYS A 315 -12.07 14.21 7.73
C LYS A 315 -12.58 13.32 6.59
N ILE A 316 -13.48 12.43 6.97
CA ILE A 316 -14.29 11.62 6.05
C ILE A 316 -15.68 12.25 6.01
N LEU A 317 -16.13 12.68 4.83
CA LEU A 317 -17.41 13.35 4.65
C LEU A 317 -18.45 12.39 4.04
N PRO A 318 -19.73 12.53 4.42
CA PRO A 318 -20.81 11.82 3.76
C PRO A 318 -20.88 12.09 2.26
N ARG A 319 -21.37 11.14 1.45
CA ARG A 319 -21.43 11.27 -0.01
C ARG A 319 -22.23 12.51 -0.45
N GLN A 320 -23.32 12.80 0.25
CA GLN A 320 -24.19 13.95 0.00
C GLN A 320 -23.56 15.30 0.37
N ASP A 321 -22.59 15.30 1.28
CA ASP A 321 -21.89 16.52 1.72
C ASP A 321 -20.72 16.88 0.79
N MET A 322 -20.28 15.92 -0.04
CA MET A 322 -19.15 16.13 -0.93
C MET A 322 -19.55 17.06 -2.08
N PRO A 323 -18.64 17.94 -2.52
CA PRO A 323 -18.84 18.68 -3.76
C PRO A 323 -19.07 17.72 -4.92
N TYR A 324 -19.94 18.09 -5.85
CA TYR A 324 -20.30 17.24 -6.98
C TYR A 324 -20.22 18.00 -8.30
N LEU A 325 -19.94 17.23 -9.36
CA LEU A 325 -19.81 17.70 -10.74
C LEU A 325 -21.19 17.99 -11.34
N GLN A 326 -21.22 18.61 -12.51
CA GLN A 326 -22.48 18.99 -13.18
C GLN A 326 -23.32 17.77 -13.62
N ASP A 327 -22.70 16.60 -13.74
CA ASP A 327 -23.38 15.32 -13.98
C ASP A 327 -23.93 14.64 -12.71
N GLY A 328 -23.79 15.30 -11.54
CA GLY A 328 -24.24 14.80 -10.25
C GLY A 328 -23.26 13.85 -9.55
N ARG A 329 -22.11 13.53 -10.16
CA ARG A 329 -21.11 12.66 -9.52
C ARG A 329 -20.38 13.40 -8.39
N PRO A 330 -20.39 12.89 -7.16
CA PRO A 330 -19.62 13.48 -6.06
C PRO A 330 -18.13 13.19 -6.24
N VAL A 331 -17.27 14.13 -5.81
CA VAL A 331 -15.82 13.95 -5.83
C VAL A 331 -15.38 13.01 -4.70
N ASP A 332 -14.32 12.24 -4.94
CA ASP A 332 -13.84 11.25 -3.97
C ASP A 332 -12.81 11.84 -2.98
N MET A 333 -11.98 12.78 -3.42
CA MET A 333 -10.99 13.46 -2.58
C MET A 333 -10.90 14.94 -2.92
N VAL A 334 -10.66 15.77 -1.90
CA VAL A 334 -10.41 17.21 -2.06
C VAL A 334 -9.04 17.55 -1.48
N PHE A 335 -8.20 18.14 -2.33
CA PHE A 335 -6.88 18.63 -1.97
C PHE A 335 -6.88 20.16 -1.87
N ASN A 336 -6.04 20.69 -0.99
CA ASN A 336 -5.83 22.14 -0.90
C ASN A 336 -4.94 22.61 -2.06
N PRO A 337 -5.39 23.56 -2.92
CA PRO A 337 -4.61 24.04 -4.05
C PRO A 337 -3.32 24.78 -3.65
N LEU A 338 -3.22 25.31 -2.43
CA LEU A 338 -2.02 26.04 -1.97
C LEU A 338 -0.75 25.18 -1.95
N GLY A 339 -0.91 23.87 -1.85
CA GLY A 339 0.21 22.91 -1.88
C GLY A 339 0.86 22.73 -3.25
N VAL A 340 0.27 23.25 -4.34
CA VAL A 340 0.78 23.07 -5.71
C VAL A 340 1.75 24.17 -6.13
N PRO A 341 1.41 25.48 -6.06
CA PRO A 341 2.33 26.54 -6.47
C PRO A 341 3.60 26.58 -5.62
N SER A 342 3.46 26.34 -4.31
CA SER A 342 4.58 26.35 -3.35
C SER A 342 5.59 25.23 -3.60
N ARG A 343 5.16 24.09 -4.15
CA ARG A 343 6.00 22.91 -4.42
C ARG A 343 6.40 22.77 -5.88
N MET A 344 5.91 23.65 -6.75
CA MET A 344 6.17 23.67 -8.20
C MET A 344 5.91 22.32 -8.90
N ASN A 345 4.95 21.54 -8.41
CA ASN A 345 4.60 20.22 -8.94
C ASN A 345 3.37 20.29 -9.86
N VAL A 346 3.49 21.08 -10.93
CA VAL A 346 2.43 21.34 -11.92
C VAL A 346 1.98 20.07 -12.65
N GLY A 347 2.84 19.05 -12.76
CA GLY A 347 2.52 17.78 -13.40
C GLY A 347 1.27 17.09 -12.83
N GLN A 348 0.96 17.28 -11.54
CA GLN A 348 -0.26 16.70 -10.94
C GLN A 348 -1.55 17.31 -11.50
N ILE A 349 -1.50 18.57 -11.97
CA ILE A 349 -2.65 19.24 -12.58
C ILE A 349 -2.89 18.63 -13.95
N PHE A 350 -1.85 18.46 -14.77
CA PHE A 350 -1.95 17.80 -16.06
C PHE A 350 -2.41 16.33 -15.92
N GLU A 351 -1.91 15.60 -14.91
CA GLU A 351 -2.36 14.25 -14.58
C GLU A 351 -3.85 14.23 -14.23
N CYS A 352 -4.33 15.17 -13.42
CA CYS A 352 -5.74 15.29 -13.03
C CYS A 352 -6.64 15.59 -14.24
N SER A 353 -6.29 16.60 -15.05
CA SER A 353 -7.04 16.99 -16.24
C SER A 353 -7.11 15.87 -17.28
N LEU A 354 -5.98 15.23 -17.58
CA LEU A 354 -5.96 14.09 -18.50
C LEU A 354 -6.66 12.86 -17.91
N GLY A 355 -6.56 12.67 -16.60
CA GLY A 355 -7.29 11.65 -15.86
C GLY A 355 -8.81 11.79 -15.99
N LEU A 356 -9.32 13.02 -15.88
CA LEU A 356 -10.74 13.33 -16.10
C LEU A 356 -11.18 12.99 -17.53
N ALA A 357 -10.39 13.39 -18.54
CA ALA A 357 -10.67 13.03 -19.93
C ALA A 357 -10.64 11.51 -20.13
N GLY A 358 -9.67 10.82 -19.52
CA GLY A 358 -9.54 9.37 -19.58
C GLY A 358 -10.70 8.61 -18.93
N ASP A 359 -11.18 9.07 -17.78
CA ASP A 359 -12.36 8.48 -17.11
C ASP A 359 -13.62 8.60 -17.98
N LEU A 360 -13.82 9.77 -18.61
CA LEU A 360 -14.96 10.04 -19.48
C LEU A 360 -14.92 9.28 -20.81
N LEU A 361 -13.72 9.09 -21.38
CA LEU A 361 -13.50 8.41 -22.65
C LEU A 361 -13.22 6.91 -22.51
N ASP A 362 -13.13 6.40 -21.27
CA ASP A 362 -12.65 5.05 -20.92
C ASP A 362 -11.28 4.72 -21.55
N ARG A 363 -10.33 5.67 -21.43
CA ARG A 363 -8.99 5.60 -22.01
C ARG A 363 -7.90 5.64 -20.94
N HIS A 364 -6.84 4.88 -21.20
CA HIS A 364 -5.59 4.95 -20.43
C HIS A 364 -4.47 5.54 -21.28
N TYR A 365 -3.71 6.46 -20.71
CA TYR A 365 -2.62 7.16 -21.39
C TYR A 365 -1.26 6.69 -20.91
N ARG A 366 -0.31 6.63 -21.85
CA ARG A 366 1.10 6.40 -21.57
C ARG A 366 1.88 7.63 -22.00
N ILE A 367 2.47 8.34 -21.04
CA ILE A 367 3.26 9.55 -21.28
C ILE A 367 4.72 9.24 -21.02
N ALA A 368 5.57 9.46 -22.03
CA ALA A 368 7.01 9.36 -21.85
C ALA A 368 7.50 10.53 -20.98
N PRO A 369 8.41 10.32 -20.02
CA PRO A 369 9.05 11.41 -19.30
C PRO A 369 9.75 12.37 -20.27
N PHE A 370 9.67 13.68 -20.00
CA PHE A 370 10.26 14.74 -20.82
C PHE A 370 9.75 14.75 -22.28
N ASP A 371 8.44 14.64 -22.44
CA ASP A 371 7.71 14.71 -23.72
C ASP A 371 7.93 16.03 -24.49
N GLU A 372 8.19 17.13 -23.78
CA GLU A 372 8.56 18.43 -24.37
C GLU A 372 9.80 18.38 -25.27
N ARG A 373 10.58 17.28 -25.24
CA ARG A 373 11.66 17.03 -26.20
C ARG A 373 11.20 16.96 -27.66
N TYR A 374 9.93 16.62 -27.90
CA TYR A 374 9.38 16.43 -29.24
C TYR A 374 8.64 17.68 -29.72
N GLU A 375 7.97 18.38 -28.80
CA GLU A 375 7.17 19.54 -29.13
C GLU A 375 7.04 20.49 -27.94
N GLN A 376 7.12 21.79 -28.19
CA GLN A 376 6.87 22.80 -27.17
C GLN A 376 5.42 22.71 -26.66
N GLU A 377 5.25 22.74 -25.33
CA GLU A 377 3.97 22.55 -24.63
C GLU A 377 3.24 21.24 -24.99
N ALA A 378 3.97 20.17 -25.34
CA ALA A 378 3.41 18.86 -25.72
C ALA A 378 2.33 18.36 -24.73
N SER A 379 2.65 18.35 -23.43
CA SER A 379 1.71 17.94 -22.38
C SER A 379 0.41 18.75 -22.39
N ARG A 380 0.50 20.06 -22.57
CA ARG A 380 -0.67 20.94 -22.59
C ARG A 380 -1.53 20.68 -23.83
N LYS A 381 -0.90 20.56 -25.00
CA LYS A 381 -1.59 20.27 -26.26
C LYS A 381 -2.37 18.96 -26.17
N LEU A 382 -1.72 17.90 -25.68
CA LEU A 382 -2.34 16.59 -25.47
C LEU A 382 -3.52 16.66 -24.49
N VAL A 383 -3.33 17.28 -23.33
CA VAL A 383 -4.39 17.38 -22.32
C VAL A 383 -5.60 18.14 -22.87
N PHE A 384 -5.36 19.26 -23.57
CA PHE A 384 -6.45 20.08 -24.10
C PHE A 384 -7.16 19.41 -25.27
N SER A 385 -6.44 18.69 -26.14
CA SER A 385 -7.07 17.93 -27.22
C SER A 385 -7.95 16.81 -26.69
N GLU A 386 -7.49 16.05 -25.69
CA GLU A 386 -8.29 14.95 -25.11
C GLU A 386 -9.51 15.47 -24.34
N LEU A 387 -9.38 16.58 -23.60
CA LEU A 387 -10.53 17.23 -22.96
C LEU A 387 -11.57 17.71 -23.98
N TYR A 388 -11.10 18.25 -25.11
CA TYR A 388 -11.96 18.68 -26.21
C TYR A 388 -12.62 17.50 -26.92
N GLU A 389 -11.92 16.37 -27.08
CA GLU A 389 -12.53 15.13 -27.57
C GLU A 389 -13.59 14.61 -26.60
N ALA A 390 -13.30 14.62 -25.29
CA ALA A 390 -14.22 14.21 -24.24
C ALA A 390 -15.50 15.06 -24.25
N SER A 391 -15.38 16.39 -24.40
CA SER A 391 -16.54 17.27 -24.44
C SER A 391 -17.43 17.06 -25.67
N LYS A 392 -16.86 16.57 -26.78
CA LYS A 392 -17.62 16.21 -28.00
C LYS A 392 -18.26 14.84 -27.95
N GLN A 393 -17.55 13.84 -27.43
CA GLN A 393 -17.98 12.44 -27.47
C GLN A 393 -18.91 12.08 -26.32
N THR A 394 -18.83 12.81 -25.20
CA THR A 394 -19.66 12.55 -24.01
C THR A 394 -20.80 13.55 -23.88
N ALA A 395 -21.78 13.23 -23.04
CA ALA A 395 -22.89 14.14 -22.72
C ALA A 395 -22.45 15.30 -21.79
N ASN A 396 -21.15 15.52 -21.59
CA ASN A 396 -20.58 16.48 -20.65
C ASN A 396 -19.80 17.58 -21.39
N PRO A 397 -20.49 18.53 -22.04
CA PRO A 397 -19.82 19.60 -22.80
C PRO A 397 -18.99 20.54 -21.92
N TRP A 398 -19.31 20.61 -20.63
CA TRP A 398 -18.67 21.45 -19.61
C TRP A 398 -17.24 21.01 -19.24
N VAL A 399 -16.80 19.84 -19.70
CA VAL A 399 -15.44 19.30 -19.44
C VAL A 399 -14.36 20.15 -20.10
N PHE A 400 -14.72 20.88 -21.16
CA PHE A 400 -13.83 21.79 -21.86
C PHE A 400 -14.47 23.17 -22.02
N GLU A 401 -14.06 24.11 -21.17
CA GLU A 401 -14.34 25.54 -21.35
C GLU A 401 -13.10 26.21 -21.98
N PRO A 402 -13.20 26.92 -23.12
CA PRO A 402 -12.03 27.51 -23.79
C PRO A 402 -11.22 28.48 -22.92
N GLU A 403 -11.90 29.19 -22.02
CA GLU A 403 -11.27 30.14 -21.08
C GLU A 403 -10.56 29.42 -19.92
N TYR A 404 -11.07 28.25 -19.52
CA TYR A 404 -10.57 27.47 -18.39
C TYR A 404 -10.55 25.96 -18.68
N PRO A 405 -9.68 25.48 -19.60
CA PRO A 405 -9.69 24.08 -20.00
C PRO A 405 -9.41 23.14 -18.82
N GLY A 406 -10.27 22.15 -18.62
CA GLY A 406 -10.14 21.16 -17.55
C GLY A 406 -10.61 21.63 -16.17
N LYS A 407 -11.12 22.86 -16.05
CA LYS A 407 -11.87 23.30 -14.86
C LYS A 407 -13.35 23.10 -15.07
N SER A 408 -14.06 22.81 -14.00
CA SER A 408 -15.50 22.58 -14.04
C SER A 408 -16.21 23.41 -12.98
N ARG A 409 -17.45 23.80 -13.26
CA ARG A 409 -18.31 24.39 -12.23
C ARG A 409 -18.75 23.27 -11.29
N ILE A 410 -18.47 23.44 -10.00
CA ILE A 410 -18.77 22.45 -8.96
C ILE A 410 -19.86 23.00 -8.05
N PHE A 411 -20.74 22.11 -7.60
CA PHE A 411 -21.80 22.44 -6.64
C PHE A 411 -21.39 21.97 -5.25
N ASP A 412 -21.70 22.79 -4.24
CA ASP A 412 -21.54 22.39 -2.84
C ASP A 412 -22.62 21.34 -2.47
N GLY A 413 -22.19 20.17 -2.00
CA GLY A 413 -23.09 19.09 -1.58
C GLY A 413 -24.07 19.49 -0.47
N ARG A 414 -23.66 20.40 0.43
CA ARG A 414 -24.49 20.79 1.57
C ARG A 414 -25.58 21.78 1.23
N THR A 415 -25.28 22.72 0.35
CA THR A 415 -26.16 23.85 0.04
C THR A 415 -26.81 23.73 -1.33
N GLY A 416 -26.24 22.91 -2.23
CA GLY A 416 -26.62 22.83 -3.63
C GLY A 416 -26.24 24.07 -4.44
N ILE A 417 -25.54 25.04 -3.83
CA ILE A 417 -25.16 26.29 -4.48
C ILE A 417 -23.90 26.07 -5.30
N LEU A 418 -23.86 26.70 -6.48
CA LEU A 418 -22.71 26.73 -7.35
C LEU A 418 -21.56 27.50 -6.68
N LEU A 419 -20.35 26.93 -6.71
CA LEU A 419 -19.15 27.63 -6.26
C LEU A 419 -18.80 28.76 -7.24
N ASN A 420 -18.40 29.91 -6.70
CA ASN A 420 -18.22 31.16 -7.46
C ASN A 420 -17.23 31.05 -8.63
N ASN A 421 -16.21 30.20 -8.51
CA ASN A 421 -15.18 30.02 -9.54
C ASN A 421 -15.13 28.55 -9.98
N PRO A 422 -14.87 28.28 -11.26
CA PRO A 422 -14.62 26.93 -11.74
C PRO A 422 -13.34 26.38 -11.12
N LEU A 423 -13.40 25.12 -10.70
CA LEU A 423 -12.34 24.40 -9.98
C LEU A 423 -11.66 23.37 -10.86
#